data_AF-B2RD07-F1
#
_entry.id   AF-B2RD07-F1
#
_cell.length_a   1.000
_cell.length_b   1.000
_cell.length_c   1.000
_cell.angle_alpha   90.00
_cell.angle_beta   90.00
_cell.angle_gamma   90.00
#
_symmetry.space_group_name_H-M   'P 1'
#
loop_
_entity.id
_entity.type
_entity.pdbx_description
1 polymer ?
#
loop_
_entity_poly.entity_id
_entity_poly.type
_entity_poly.pdbx_seq_one_letter_code
_entity_poly.pdbx_strand_id
1 'polypeptide(L)'
;MWALGQAGFANLTEGLKVWLGIMLPVLGIKSLSPFAITYLDRLLLMHPNLTKGFGMIGPKDFFPLLDFAYMPNNSLTPSLQEQLCQLYPRLKVLAFGAKPDSTLHTYFPSFLSRATPSCPPEMKKELLSSLTECLTVDPLSASVWRQLYPKHLSQSSLLLEHLLSSWEQIPKKVQKSLQETIQSLKLTNQELLRKGSSNNQDVVTCDMACKGLLQQVQGPRLPWTRLLLLLLVFAVGFLCHDLRSHSSFQASLTGRLLRSSGFLPASQQACAKLYSYSLQGYSWLGETLPLWGSHLLTVVRPSLQLAWAHTNATVSFLSAHCASHLAWFGDSLTSLSQRLQIQLPDSVNQLLRYLRELPLLFHQNVLLPLWHLLLEALAWAQEHCHEACRGEVTWDCMKTQLSEAVHWTWLCLQDITVAFLDWALALISQQ
;
A
#
# COMPACT_ATOMS: atom_id res chain seq x y z
N MET A 1 39.07 34.59 -11.99
CA MET A 1 38.28 33.42 -11.51
C MET A 1 38.90 32.77 -10.28
N TRP A 2 40.17 32.33 -10.32
CA TRP A 2 40.80 31.66 -9.17
C TRP A 2 40.74 32.47 -7.86
N ALA A 3 41.10 33.77 -7.90
CA ALA A 3 41.07 34.63 -6.72
C ALA A 3 39.66 34.79 -6.13
N LEU A 4 38.66 35.00 -6.98
CA LEU A 4 37.26 35.10 -6.57
C LEU A 4 36.72 33.79 -6.01
N GLY A 5 37.15 32.66 -6.57
CA GLY A 5 36.78 31.33 -6.10
C GLY A 5 37.28 30.98 -4.70
N GLN A 6 38.26 31.72 -4.16
CA GLN A 6 38.74 31.47 -2.79
C GLN A 6 37.63 31.64 -1.74
N ALA A 7 36.63 32.47 -2.01
CA ALA A 7 35.48 32.67 -1.12
C ALA A 7 34.68 31.38 -0.83
N GLY A 8 34.67 30.43 -1.78
CA GLY A 8 33.96 29.17 -1.64
C GLY A 8 34.67 28.10 -0.81
N PHE A 9 35.94 28.31 -0.45
CA PHE A 9 36.74 27.28 0.23
C PHE A 9 36.16 26.96 1.62
N ALA A 10 35.84 27.98 2.42
CA ALA A 10 35.29 27.81 3.76
C ALA A 10 33.75 27.82 3.81
N ASN A 11 33.09 28.43 2.82
CA ASN A 11 31.64 28.62 2.85
C ASN A 11 30.99 28.34 1.48
N LEU A 12 30.17 27.28 1.43
CA LEU A 12 29.40 26.90 0.25
C LEU A 12 28.53 28.03 -0.28
N THR A 13 27.87 28.79 0.60
CA THR A 13 26.94 29.87 0.21
C THR A 13 27.67 30.96 -0.57
N GLU A 14 28.82 31.41 -0.06
CA GLU A 14 29.65 32.42 -0.74
C GLU A 14 30.25 31.88 -2.03
N GLY A 15 30.68 30.61 -2.02
CA GLY A 15 31.14 29.94 -3.23
C GLY A 15 30.10 29.87 -4.33
N LEU A 16 28.84 29.55 -3.98
CA LEU A 16 27.72 29.51 -4.90
C LEU A 16 27.35 30.91 -5.40
N LYS A 17 27.36 31.95 -4.54
CA LYS A 17 27.16 33.34 -4.97
C LYS A 17 28.18 33.77 -6.03
N VAL A 18 29.46 33.50 -5.79
CA VAL A 18 30.54 33.79 -6.75
C VAL A 18 30.31 33.02 -8.04
N TRP A 19 29.94 31.74 -7.95
CA TRP A 19 29.72 30.93 -9.12
C TRP A 19 28.53 31.41 -9.95
N LEU A 20 27.37 31.59 -9.33
CA LEU A 20 26.14 32.06 -9.99
C LEU A 20 26.31 33.47 -10.56
N GLY A 21 26.95 34.38 -9.82
CA GLY A 21 27.09 35.78 -10.23
C GLY A 21 28.18 36.03 -11.28
N ILE A 22 29.25 35.22 -11.30
CA ILE A 22 30.44 35.52 -12.10
C ILE A 22 30.78 34.39 -13.08
N MET A 23 30.65 33.13 -12.67
CA MET A 23 31.10 31.98 -13.45
C MET A 23 30.01 31.37 -14.35
N LEU A 24 28.75 31.37 -13.91
CA LEU A 24 27.61 30.91 -14.71
C LEU A 24 27.43 31.73 -16.00
N PRO A 25 27.47 33.09 -15.99
CA PRO A 25 27.34 33.87 -17.23
C PRO A 25 28.44 33.59 -18.27
N VAL A 26 29.63 33.15 -17.83
CA VAL A 26 30.75 32.85 -18.73
C VAL A 26 30.83 31.38 -19.17
N LEU A 27 29.88 30.52 -18.76
CA LEU A 27 29.76 29.15 -19.33
C LEU A 27 29.61 29.17 -20.85
N GLY A 28 29.05 30.26 -21.39
CA GLY A 28 28.93 30.47 -22.82
C GLY A 28 30.25 30.67 -23.57
N ILE A 29 31.35 30.96 -22.85
CA ILE A 29 32.63 31.35 -23.43
C ILE A 29 33.60 30.16 -23.35
N LYS A 30 33.94 29.57 -24.50
CA LYS A 30 34.74 28.34 -24.61
C LYS A 30 36.08 28.38 -23.86
N SER A 31 36.74 29.54 -23.80
CA SER A 31 38.02 29.68 -23.09
C SER A 31 37.85 29.75 -21.56
N LEU A 32 36.66 30.09 -21.06
CA LEU A 32 36.39 30.31 -19.63
C LEU A 32 35.56 29.19 -19.00
N SER A 33 34.73 28.51 -19.78
CA SER A 33 33.85 27.43 -19.30
C SER A 33 34.58 26.27 -18.60
N PRO A 34 35.80 25.84 -18.98
CA PRO A 34 36.50 24.80 -18.23
C PRO A 34 36.78 25.22 -16.78
N PHE A 35 37.14 26.49 -16.56
CA PHE A 35 37.46 27.00 -15.23
C PHE A 35 36.21 27.13 -14.37
N ALA A 36 35.09 27.56 -14.95
CA ALA A 36 33.81 27.66 -14.27
C ALA A 36 33.29 26.30 -13.81
N ILE A 37 33.37 25.27 -14.66
CA ILE A 37 32.91 23.91 -14.34
C ILE A 37 33.86 23.24 -13.35
N THR A 38 35.17 23.35 -13.55
CA THR A 38 36.17 22.79 -12.62
C THR A 38 36.05 23.41 -11.22
N TYR A 39 35.77 24.71 -11.15
CA TYR A 39 35.53 25.35 -9.87
C TYR A 39 34.26 24.83 -9.19
N LEU A 40 33.17 24.68 -9.94
CA LEU A 40 31.92 24.14 -9.39
C LEU A 40 32.12 22.72 -8.85
N ASP A 41 32.79 21.86 -9.61
CA ASP A 41 33.11 20.50 -9.21
C ASP A 41 33.87 20.49 -7.87
N ARG A 42 34.96 21.26 -7.78
CA ARG A 42 35.74 21.41 -6.54
C ARG A 42 34.91 21.96 -5.39
N LEU A 43 34.09 22.98 -5.63
CA LEU A 43 33.23 23.56 -4.60
C LEU A 43 32.28 22.53 -4.02
N LEU A 44 31.62 21.74 -4.88
CA LEU A 44 30.69 20.71 -4.45
C LEU A 44 31.43 19.53 -3.78
N LEU A 45 32.64 19.17 -4.23
CA LEU A 45 33.46 18.14 -3.60
C LEU A 45 33.90 18.54 -2.17
N MET A 46 34.31 19.79 -1.97
CA MET A 46 34.72 20.29 -0.65
C MET A 46 33.56 20.41 0.34
N HIS A 47 32.34 20.65 -0.16
CA HIS A 47 31.14 20.78 0.66
C HIS A 47 30.15 19.64 0.38
N PRO A 48 30.33 18.46 0.99
CA PRO A 48 29.42 17.33 0.80
C PRO A 48 28.02 17.63 1.34
N ASN A 49 27.92 18.38 2.44
CA ASN A 49 26.64 18.81 3.00
C ASN A 49 26.13 20.08 2.30
N LEU A 50 25.12 19.89 1.45
CA LEU A 50 24.55 20.95 0.61
C LEU A 50 23.55 21.86 1.34
N THR A 51 23.17 21.55 2.59
CA THR A 51 22.11 22.27 3.31
C THR A 51 22.34 23.78 3.41
N LYS A 52 23.60 24.21 3.56
CA LYS A 52 23.98 25.63 3.62
C LYS A 52 23.79 26.38 2.29
N GLY A 53 23.68 25.66 1.18
CA GLY A 53 23.44 26.21 -0.15
C GLY A 53 21.97 26.20 -0.57
N PHE A 54 21.06 25.69 0.26
CA PHE A 54 19.64 25.61 -0.08
C PHE A 54 19.03 27.00 -0.27
N GLY A 55 18.26 27.14 -1.35
CA GLY A 55 17.62 28.41 -1.73
C GLY A 55 18.54 29.41 -2.43
N MET A 56 19.82 29.06 -2.67
CA MET A 56 20.74 29.92 -3.43
C MET A 56 20.55 29.81 -4.94
N ILE A 57 20.13 28.63 -5.42
CA ILE A 57 19.84 28.42 -6.85
C ILE A 57 18.33 28.53 -7.03
N GLY A 58 17.87 29.63 -7.63
CA GLY A 58 16.46 29.78 -7.98
C GLY A 58 16.14 29.22 -9.37
N PRO A 59 14.85 29.19 -9.79
CA PRO A 59 14.47 28.78 -11.14
C PRO A 59 15.24 29.51 -12.25
N LYS A 60 15.45 30.82 -12.09
CA LYS A 60 16.15 31.67 -13.08
C LYS A 60 17.57 31.19 -13.37
N ASP A 61 18.27 30.71 -12.35
CA ASP A 61 19.65 30.25 -12.47
C ASP A 61 19.70 28.75 -12.78
N PHE A 62 18.72 27.99 -12.29
CA PHE A 62 18.66 26.54 -12.46
C PHE A 62 18.42 26.10 -13.91
N PHE A 63 17.48 26.73 -14.61
CA PHE A 63 17.12 26.30 -15.96
C PHE A 63 18.23 26.52 -17.01
N PRO A 64 19.00 27.62 -16.99
CA PRO A 64 20.21 27.72 -17.80
C PRO A 64 21.18 26.54 -17.59
N LEU A 65 21.28 26.00 -16.37
CA LEU A 65 22.15 24.85 -16.07
C LEU A 65 21.63 23.57 -16.69
N LEU A 66 20.31 23.34 -16.62
CA LEU A 66 19.66 22.24 -17.35
C LEU A 66 19.94 22.35 -18.85
N ASP A 67 19.77 23.56 -19.40
CA ASP A 67 19.95 23.85 -20.82
C ASP A 67 21.42 23.58 -21.26
N PHE A 68 22.42 24.02 -20.48
CA PHE A 68 23.83 23.72 -20.72
C PHE A 68 24.20 22.25 -20.52
N ALA A 69 23.55 21.54 -19.60
CA ALA A 69 23.80 20.13 -19.36
C ALA A 69 23.26 19.27 -20.52
N TYR A 70 22.00 19.49 -20.95
CA TYR A 70 21.31 18.52 -21.78
C TYR A 70 21.00 18.96 -23.22
N MET A 71 21.04 20.26 -23.58
CA MET A 71 20.82 20.63 -24.98
C MET A 71 22.07 20.39 -25.84
N PRO A 72 21.92 19.79 -27.03
CA PRO A 72 23.00 19.68 -28.01
C PRO A 72 23.30 21.05 -28.61
N ASN A 73 24.50 21.17 -29.20
CA ASN A 73 24.95 22.39 -29.90
C ASN A 73 25.01 23.64 -29.03
N ASN A 74 25.20 23.47 -27.72
CA ASN A 74 25.55 24.59 -26.86
C ASN A 74 27.05 24.94 -27.03
N SER A 75 27.51 25.97 -26.31
CA SER A 75 28.87 26.46 -26.40
C SER A 75 29.91 25.62 -25.62
N LEU A 76 29.47 24.63 -24.84
CA LEU A 76 30.36 23.72 -24.13
C LEU A 76 30.93 22.65 -25.06
N THR A 77 32.15 22.19 -24.77
CA THR A 77 32.68 21.00 -25.42
C THR A 77 31.97 19.75 -24.87
N PRO A 78 31.86 18.66 -25.63
CA PRO A 78 31.17 17.44 -25.17
C PRO A 78 31.67 16.91 -23.82
N SER A 79 32.98 16.98 -23.58
CA SER A 79 33.59 16.58 -22.30
C SER A 79 33.14 17.45 -21.12
N LEU A 80 33.04 18.77 -21.30
CA LEU A 80 32.59 19.70 -20.27
C LEU A 80 31.08 19.57 -20.02
N GLN A 81 30.32 19.32 -21.08
CA GLN A 81 28.89 19.04 -20.97
C GLN A 81 28.63 17.79 -20.15
N GLU A 82 29.38 16.70 -20.40
CA GLU A 82 29.30 15.48 -19.61
C GLU A 82 29.66 15.70 -18.13
N GLN A 83 30.71 16.49 -17.86
CA GLN A 83 31.05 16.89 -16.50
C GLN A 83 29.91 17.67 -15.83
N LEU A 84 29.29 18.62 -16.53
CA LEU A 84 28.16 19.37 -15.98
C LEU A 84 26.94 18.46 -15.73
N CYS A 85 26.67 17.48 -16.61
CA CYS A 85 25.65 16.47 -16.40
C CYS A 85 25.88 15.66 -15.12
N GLN A 86 27.14 15.31 -14.81
CA GLN A 86 27.48 14.60 -13.57
C GLN A 86 27.24 15.45 -12.32
N LEU A 87 27.44 16.77 -12.42
CA LEU A 87 27.18 17.71 -11.31
C LEU A 87 25.70 18.06 -11.17
N TYR A 88 24.91 17.91 -12.23
CA TYR A 88 23.50 18.33 -12.29
C TYR A 88 22.61 17.79 -11.16
N PRO A 89 22.67 16.50 -10.76
CA PRO A 89 21.87 16.00 -9.65
C PRO A 89 22.09 16.75 -8.34
N ARG A 90 23.34 17.17 -8.06
CA ARG A 90 23.67 17.96 -6.85
C ARG A 90 23.15 19.39 -6.97
N LEU A 91 23.20 19.97 -8.16
CA LEU A 91 22.63 21.28 -8.46
C LEU A 91 21.10 21.28 -8.30
N LYS A 92 20.44 20.19 -8.72
CA LYS A 92 19.00 19.98 -8.54
C LYS A 92 18.60 19.94 -7.07
N VAL A 93 19.35 19.21 -6.24
CA VAL A 93 19.13 19.20 -4.77
C VAL A 93 19.29 20.60 -4.17
N LEU A 94 20.31 21.36 -4.60
CA LEU A 94 20.50 22.75 -4.15
C LEU A 94 19.35 23.68 -4.55
N ALA A 95 18.82 23.51 -5.76
CA ALA A 95 17.71 24.31 -6.29
C ALA A 95 16.37 24.00 -5.60
N PHE A 96 16.09 22.72 -5.34
CA PHE A 96 14.88 22.29 -4.66
C PHE A 96 14.89 22.70 -3.19
N GLY A 97 16.08 22.74 -2.58
CA GLY A 97 16.31 23.30 -1.27
C GLY A 97 15.71 22.45 -0.13
N ALA A 98 15.43 23.11 1.00
CA ALA A 98 15.04 22.43 2.24
C ALA A 98 13.59 21.92 2.25
N LYS A 99 12.71 22.51 1.44
CA LYS A 99 11.25 22.29 1.47
C LYS A 99 10.67 22.08 0.07
N PRO A 100 11.07 21.00 -0.64
CA PRO A 100 10.59 20.74 -1.99
C PRO A 100 9.07 20.59 -2.09
N ASP A 101 8.42 20.17 -1.00
CA ASP A 101 6.96 20.04 -0.85
C ASP A 101 6.19 21.36 -1.00
N SER A 102 6.86 22.51 -0.91
CA SER A 102 6.25 23.84 -0.97
C SER A 102 6.87 24.76 -2.03
N THR A 103 7.86 24.30 -2.80
CA THR A 103 8.59 25.13 -3.76
C THR A 103 8.56 24.58 -5.19
N LEU A 104 8.36 23.27 -5.39
CA LEU A 104 8.47 22.64 -6.71
C LEU A 104 7.42 23.12 -7.71
N HIS A 105 6.24 23.53 -7.25
CA HIS A 105 5.24 24.15 -8.12
C HIS A 105 5.75 25.42 -8.84
N THR A 106 6.78 26.09 -8.32
CA THR A 106 7.39 27.27 -8.99
C THR A 106 8.33 26.88 -10.15
N TYR A 107 8.88 25.67 -10.11
CA TYR A 107 9.72 25.11 -11.17
C TYR A 107 8.90 24.44 -12.28
N PHE A 108 7.74 23.87 -11.92
CA PHE A 108 6.85 23.15 -12.82
C PHE A 108 6.58 23.85 -14.17
N PRO A 109 6.23 25.16 -14.22
CA PRO A 109 5.95 25.85 -15.49
C PRO A 109 7.14 25.84 -16.45
N SER A 110 8.35 26.01 -15.91
CA SER A 110 9.58 26.11 -16.70
C SER A 110 10.11 24.76 -17.15
N PHE A 111 9.84 23.69 -16.40
CA PHE A 111 10.04 22.32 -16.88
C PHE A 111 9.03 21.98 -17.99
N LEU A 112 7.76 22.31 -17.80
CA LEU A 112 6.70 21.98 -18.76
C LEU A 112 6.91 22.69 -20.09
N SER A 113 7.24 23.99 -20.07
CA SER A 113 7.49 24.76 -21.30
C SER A 113 8.66 24.24 -22.12
N ARG A 114 9.65 23.62 -21.45
CA ARG A 114 10.83 23.00 -22.09
C ARG A 114 10.59 21.59 -22.60
N ALA A 115 9.54 20.89 -22.17
CA ALA A 115 9.26 19.51 -22.56
C ALA A 115 8.66 19.42 -23.97
N THR A 116 9.39 19.88 -24.98
CA THR A 116 8.92 19.86 -26.37
C THR A 116 9.15 18.49 -27.03
N PRO A 117 8.37 18.13 -28.06
CA PRO A 117 8.57 16.88 -28.81
C PRO A 117 9.96 16.78 -29.48
N SER A 118 10.58 17.92 -29.78
CA SER A 118 11.92 18.02 -30.38
C SER A 118 13.07 17.89 -29.39
N CYS A 119 12.79 17.71 -28.09
CA CYS A 119 13.85 17.58 -27.09
C CYS A 119 14.72 16.34 -27.32
N PRO A 120 16.03 16.44 -27.04
CA PRO A 120 16.93 15.29 -26.95
C PRO A 120 16.40 14.25 -25.95
N PRO A 121 16.66 12.95 -26.16
CA PRO A 121 16.11 11.88 -25.33
C PRO A 121 16.52 12.01 -23.85
N GLU A 122 17.79 12.34 -23.57
CA GLU A 122 18.28 12.52 -22.20
C GLU A 122 17.63 13.73 -21.51
N MET A 123 17.48 14.84 -22.23
CA MET A 123 16.77 16.02 -21.72
C MET A 123 15.30 15.70 -21.44
N LYS A 124 14.63 15.04 -22.38
CA LYS A 124 13.22 14.65 -22.25
C LYS A 124 13.02 13.75 -21.03
N LYS A 125 13.91 12.79 -20.81
CA LYS A 125 13.90 11.92 -19.62
C LYS A 125 14.05 12.72 -18.33
N GLU A 126 15.00 13.65 -18.25
CA GLU A 126 15.21 14.46 -17.04
C GLU A 126 14.03 15.42 -16.78
N LEU A 127 13.48 16.05 -17.82
CA LEU A 127 12.31 16.93 -17.74
C LEU A 127 11.08 16.17 -17.22
N LEU A 128 10.77 15.00 -17.80
CA LEU A 128 9.60 14.20 -17.42
C LEU A 128 9.74 13.62 -16.02
N SER A 129 10.95 13.17 -15.65
CA SER A 129 11.28 12.75 -14.29
C SER A 129 11.06 13.89 -13.29
N SER A 130 11.58 15.08 -13.58
CA SER A 130 11.43 16.26 -12.72
C SER A 130 9.99 16.76 -12.63
N LEU A 131 9.21 16.72 -13.72
CA LEU A 131 7.78 17.05 -13.71
C LEU A 131 6.99 16.07 -12.84
N THR A 132 7.31 14.77 -12.92
CA THR A 132 6.69 13.74 -12.08
C THR A 132 7.07 13.93 -10.61
N GLU A 133 8.32 14.29 -10.33
CA GLU A 133 8.78 14.63 -8.97
C GLU A 133 8.01 15.85 -8.42
N CYS A 134 7.81 16.90 -9.23
CA CYS A 134 7.00 18.05 -8.84
C CYS A 134 5.55 17.65 -8.50
N LEU A 135 4.94 16.75 -9.27
CA LEU A 135 3.57 16.27 -9.04
C LEU A 135 3.45 15.32 -7.84
N THR A 136 4.52 14.61 -7.49
CA THR A 136 4.52 13.63 -6.38
C THR A 136 4.86 14.27 -5.04
N VAL A 137 5.73 15.27 -5.04
CA VAL A 137 6.25 15.90 -3.82
C VAL A 137 5.44 17.14 -3.42
N ASP A 138 5.07 18.01 -4.36
CA ASP A 138 4.36 19.25 -4.09
C ASP A 138 2.89 19.19 -4.58
N PRO A 139 1.91 19.23 -3.66
CA PRO A 139 0.49 19.14 -4.02
C PRO A 139 0.00 20.33 -4.85
N LEU A 140 0.67 21.49 -4.79
CA LEU A 140 0.30 22.67 -5.57
C LEU A 140 0.66 22.52 -7.06
N SER A 141 1.65 21.69 -7.39
CA SER A 141 2.07 21.43 -8.78
C SER A 141 0.92 20.96 -9.66
N ALA A 142 0.02 20.13 -9.13
CA ALA A 142 -1.16 19.67 -9.85
C ALA A 142 -2.16 20.80 -10.15
N SER A 143 -2.23 21.83 -9.31
CA SER A 143 -3.08 23.01 -9.56
C SER A 143 -2.46 23.92 -10.62
N VAL A 144 -1.14 24.15 -10.56
CA VAL A 144 -0.38 24.88 -11.58
C VAL A 144 -0.49 24.20 -12.94
N TRP A 145 -0.36 22.86 -12.99
CA TRP A 145 -0.50 22.11 -14.22
C TRP A 145 -1.88 22.32 -14.87
N ARG A 146 -2.97 22.24 -14.09
CA ARG A 146 -4.33 22.49 -14.59
C ARG A 146 -4.49 23.88 -15.23
N GLN A 147 -3.86 24.90 -14.66
CA GLN A 147 -3.91 26.27 -15.19
C GLN A 147 -3.13 26.42 -16.50
N LEU A 148 -2.00 25.72 -16.62
CA LEU A 148 -1.12 25.78 -17.79
C LEU A 148 -1.55 24.86 -18.92
N TYR A 149 -2.32 23.83 -18.60
CA TYR A 149 -2.67 22.74 -19.50
C TYR A 149 -3.23 23.18 -20.86
N PRO A 150 -4.22 24.12 -20.96
CA PRO A 150 -4.75 24.53 -22.26
C PRO A 150 -3.72 25.20 -23.17
N LYS A 151 -2.66 25.79 -22.60
CA LYS A 151 -1.60 26.47 -23.34
C LYS A 151 -0.44 25.53 -23.73
N HIS A 152 -0.33 24.39 -23.05
CA HIS A 152 0.81 23.48 -23.15
C HIS A 152 0.35 22.04 -23.43
N LEU A 153 -0.56 21.86 -24.39
CA LEU A 153 -1.14 20.55 -24.71
C LEU A 153 -0.10 19.57 -25.25
N SER A 154 0.75 20.00 -26.19
CA SER A 154 1.79 19.14 -26.78
C SER A 154 2.85 18.71 -25.77
N GLN A 155 3.15 19.54 -24.77
CA GLN A 155 4.06 19.16 -23.68
C GLN A 155 3.35 18.29 -22.64
N SER A 156 2.06 18.56 -22.38
CA SER A 156 1.26 17.79 -21.44
C SER A 156 0.94 16.38 -21.95
N SER A 157 0.83 16.17 -23.26
CA SER A 157 0.66 14.82 -23.84
C SER A 157 1.85 13.93 -23.51
N LEU A 158 3.08 14.45 -23.64
CA LEU A 158 4.31 13.74 -23.29
C LEU A 158 4.37 13.40 -21.80
N LEU A 159 3.93 14.32 -20.94
CA LEU A 159 3.84 14.09 -19.51
C LEU A 159 2.80 13.02 -19.18
N LEU A 160 1.62 13.07 -19.80
CA LEU A 160 0.55 12.08 -19.59
C LEU A 160 0.97 10.67 -20.06
N GLU A 161 1.64 10.56 -21.20
CA GLU A 161 2.20 9.30 -21.68
C GLU A 161 3.26 8.75 -20.72
N HIS A 162 4.13 9.63 -20.20
CA HIS A 162 5.13 9.23 -19.20
C HIS A 162 4.47 8.74 -17.91
N LEU A 163 3.46 9.45 -17.41
CA LEU A 163 2.68 9.05 -16.25
C LEU A 163 1.95 7.72 -16.47
N LEU A 164 1.44 7.45 -17.68
CA LEU A 164 0.81 6.18 -18.04
C LEU A 164 1.81 5.01 -17.94
N SER A 165 3.04 5.22 -18.43
CA SER A 165 4.10 4.20 -18.39
C SER A 165 4.67 3.97 -16.99
N SER A 166 4.70 5.01 -16.15
CA SER A 166 5.27 4.98 -14.79
C SER A 166 4.20 4.87 -13.70
N TRP A 167 2.92 4.68 -14.05
CA TRP A 167 1.78 4.76 -13.14
C TRP A 167 1.95 3.88 -11.89
N GLU A 168 2.38 2.63 -12.09
CA GLU A 168 2.58 1.64 -11.02
C GLU A 168 3.73 2.00 -10.04
N GLN A 169 4.66 2.85 -10.47
CA GLN A 169 5.79 3.31 -9.64
C GLN A 169 5.40 4.51 -8.76
N ILE A 170 4.31 5.21 -9.11
CA ILE A 170 3.82 6.38 -8.36
C ILE A 170 3.15 5.91 -7.06
N PRO A 171 3.44 6.52 -5.89
CA PRO A 171 2.81 6.16 -4.63
C PRO A 171 1.29 6.25 -4.69
N LYS A 172 0.57 5.23 -4.17
CA LYS A 172 -0.91 5.16 -4.18
C LYS A 172 -1.61 6.41 -3.61
N LYS A 173 -1.00 7.06 -2.61
CA LYS A 173 -1.50 8.32 -2.03
C LYS A 173 -1.55 9.44 -3.08
N VAL A 174 -0.49 9.54 -3.89
CA VAL A 174 -0.37 10.53 -4.98
C VAL A 174 -1.26 10.16 -6.15
N GLN A 175 -1.34 8.86 -6.51
CA GLN A 175 -2.21 8.38 -7.59
C GLN A 175 -3.65 8.87 -7.44
N LYS A 176 -4.20 8.91 -6.22
CA LYS A 176 -5.55 9.43 -5.95
C LYS A 176 -5.69 10.93 -6.28
N SER A 177 -4.74 11.75 -5.84
CA SER A 177 -4.74 13.20 -6.14
C SER A 177 -4.52 13.47 -7.63
N LEU A 178 -3.64 12.68 -8.26
CA LEU A 178 -3.38 12.75 -9.68
C LEU A 178 -4.60 12.30 -10.50
N GLN A 179 -5.37 11.32 -10.03
CA GLN A 179 -6.62 10.89 -10.66
C GLN A 179 -7.64 12.03 -10.72
N GLU A 180 -7.85 12.78 -9.64
CA GLU A 180 -8.72 13.96 -9.62
C GLU A 180 -8.25 15.00 -10.64
N THR A 181 -6.92 15.19 -10.72
CA THR A 181 -6.31 16.08 -11.70
C THR A 181 -6.57 15.59 -13.14
N ILE A 182 -6.32 14.32 -13.45
CA ILE A 182 -6.55 13.73 -14.77
C ILE A 182 -8.04 13.80 -15.18
N GLN A 183 -8.97 13.61 -14.24
CA GLN A 183 -10.40 13.81 -14.51
C GLN A 183 -10.70 15.25 -14.92
N SER A 184 -10.12 16.23 -14.23
CA SER A 184 -10.28 17.64 -14.61
C SER A 184 -9.66 17.96 -15.98
N LEU A 185 -8.52 17.36 -16.31
CA LEU A 185 -7.87 17.52 -17.62
C LEU A 185 -8.72 16.89 -18.74
N LYS A 186 -9.34 15.74 -18.48
CA LYS A 186 -10.27 15.10 -19.41
C LYS A 186 -11.49 16.00 -19.70
N LEU A 187 -12.10 16.59 -18.67
CA LEU A 187 -13.19 17.54 -18.85
C LEU A 187 -12.73 18.76 -19.67
N THR A 188 -11.53 19.26 -19.40
CA THR A 188 -10.92 20.35 -20.18
C THR A 188 -10.73 19.96 -21.64
N ASN A 189 -10.28 18.74 -21.94
CA ASN A 189 -10.15 18.24 -23.31
C ASN A 189 -11.49 18.17 -24.03
N GLN A 190 -12.53 17.67 -23.36
CA GLN A 190 -13.88 17.60 -23.95
C GLN A 190 -14.42 18.99 -24.33
N GLU A 191 -14.20 19.99 -23.48
CA GLU A 191 -14.60 21.36 -23.77
C GLU A 191 -13.78 21.99 -24.91
N LEU A 192 -12.46 21.69 -24.98
CA LEU A 192 -11.60 22.14 -26.07
C LEU A 192 -11.98 21.51 -27.41
N LEU A 193 -12.35 20.23 -27.42
CA LEU A 193 -12.85 19.53 -28.62
C LEU A 193 -14.18 20.11 -29.09
N ARG A 194 -15.11 20.42 -28.17
CA ARG A 194 -16.41 21.02 -28.50
C ARG A 194 -16.27 22.40 -29.15
N LYS A 195 -15.24 23.16 -28.75
CA LYS A 195 -14.94 24.50 -29.26
C LYS A 195 -14.23 24.51 -30.62
N GLY A 196 -13.83 23.35 -31.16
CA GLY A 196 -13.18 23.26 -32.48
C GLY A 196 -11.85 24.03 -32.55
N SER A 197 -10.95 23.78 -31.59
CA SER A 197 -9.64 24.45 -31.51
C SER A 197 -8.68 24.05 -32.65
N SER A 198 -7.74 24.93 -33.01
CA SER A 198 -6.69 24.68 -34.02
C SER A 198 -5.75 23.50 -33.68
N ASN A 199 -5.67 23.10 -32.40
CA ASN A 199 -4.79 22.03 -31.93
C ASN A 199 -5.54 20.72 -31.64
N ASN A 200 -6.51 20.37 -32.48
CA ASN A 200 -7.35 19.18 -32.27
C ASN A 200 -6.53 17.89 -32.07
N GLN A 201 -5.40 17.73 -32.76
CA GLN A 201 -4.56 16.53 -32.62
C GLN A 201 -3.95 16.40 -31.22
N ASP A 202 -3.39 17.47 -30.66
CA ASP A 202 -2.81 17.46 -29.33
C ASP A 202 -3.88 17.24 -28.24
N VAL A 203 -5.08 17.80 -28.43
CA VAL A 203 -6.21 17.58 -27.51
C VAL A 203 -6.66 16.11 -27.56
N VAL A 204 -6.74 15.51 -28.75
CA VAL A 204 -7.11 14.10 -28.91
C VAL A 204 -6.07 13.18 -28.27
N THR A 205 -4.78 13.42 -28.50
CA THR A 205 -3.71 12.61 -27.87
C THR A 205 -3.75 12.70 -26.34
N CYS A 206 -3.94 13.90 -25.79
CA CYS A 206 -4.11 14.05 -24.34
C CYS A 206 -5.39 13.37 -23.82
N ASP A 207 -6.52 13.44 -24.53
CA ASP A 207 -7.76 12.76 -24.13
C ASP A 207 -7.59 11.24 -24.10
N MET A 208 -6.91 10.66 -25.10
CA MET A 208 -6.57 9.24 -25.11
C MET A 208 -5.68 8.86 -23.92
N ALA A 209 -4.62 9.64 -23.64
CA ALA A 209 -3.73 9.38 -22.51
C ALA A 209 -4.47 9.48 -21.16
N CYS A 210 -5.33 10.48 -20.98
CA CYS A 210 -6.19 10.62 -19.80
C CYS A 210 -7.15 9.42 -19.63
N LYS A 211 -7.75 8.93 -20.72
CA LYS A 211 -8.61 7.74 -20.69
C LYS A 211 -7.83 6.49 -20.30
N GLY A 212 -6.63 6.29 -20.87
CA GLY A 212 -5.76 5.17 -20.53
C GLY A 212 -5.36 5.17 -19.05
N LEU A 213 -4.99 6.34 -18.51
CA LEU A 213 -4.66 6.51 -17.10
C LEU A 213 -5.85 6.17 -16.20
N LEU A 214 -7.05 6.69 -16.52
CA LEU A 214 -8.26 6.39 -15.74
C LEU A 214 -8.66 4.90 -15.81
N GLN A 215 -8.41 4.22 -16.92
CA GLN A 215 -8.63 2.78 -17.04
C GLN A 215 -7.66 1.98 -16.17
N GLN A 216 -6.37 2.34 -16.12
CA GLN A 216 -5.41 1.73 -15.20
C GLN A 216 -5.84 1.88 -13.74
N VAL A 217 -6.33 3.05 -13.32
CA VAL A 217 -6.83 3.24 -11.93
C VAL A 217 -8.07 2.40 -11.65
N GLN A 218 -8.93 2.22 -12.65
CA GLN A 218 -10.13 1.42 -12.47
C GLN A 218 -9.84 -0.07 -12.35
N GLY A 219 -8.70 -0.56 -12.86
CA GLY A 219 -8.35 -1.98 -12.85
C GLY A 219 -9.44 -2.87 -13.45
N PRO A 220 -9.26 -4.19 -13.51
CA PRO A 220 -10.37 -5.11 -13.79
C PRO A 220 -11.32 -5.11 -12.56
N ARG A 221 -12.20 -4.11 -12.48
CA ARG A 221 -13.26 -3.98 -11.46
C ARG A 221 -14.49 -4.85 -11.77
N LEU A 222 -14.25 -6.04 -12.29
CA LEU A 222 -15.21 -7.12 -12.18
C LEU A 222 -14.59 -8.12 -11.22
N PRO A 223 -15.17 -8.31 -10.03
CA PRO A 223 -14.75 -9.37 -9.14
C PRO A 223 -15.23 -10.67 -9.77
N TRP A 224 -14.60 -11.08 -10.87
CA TRP A 224 -14.93 -12.29 -11.63
C TRP A 224 -14.97 -13.49 -10.70
N THR A 225 -14.13 -13.50 -9.67
CA THR A 225 -14.16 -14.49 -8.58
C THR A 225 -15.45 -14.45 -7.77
N ARG A 226 -15.97 -13.27 -7.39
CA ARG A 226 -17.25 -13.14 -6.68
C ARG A 226 -18.45 -13.42 -7.58
N LEU A 227 -18.39 -13.04 -8.85
CA LEU A 227 -19.45 -13.27 -9.83
C LEU A 227 -19.52 -14.75 -10.23
N LEU A 228 -18.37 -15.42 -10.37
CA LEU A 228 -18.25 -16.87 -10.53
C LEU A 228 -18.74 -17.61 -9.29
N LEU A 229 -18.39 -17.14 -8.07
CA LEU A 229 -18.88 -17.74 -6.83
C LEU A 229 -20.40 -17.58 -6.69
N LEU A 230 -20.94 -16.42 -7.03
CA LEU A 230 -22.39 -16.16 -6.97
C LEU A 230 -23.15 -16.99 -8.02
N LEU A 231 -22.59 -17.15 -9.22
CA LEU A 231 -23.08 -18.06 -10.24
C LEU A 231 -23.06 -19.52 -9.75
N LEU A 232 -21.98 -19.94 -9.08
CA LEU A 232 -21.84 -21.29 -8.51
C LEU A 232 -22.90 -21.53 -7.43
N VAL A 233 -23.08 -20.57 -6.51
CA VAL A 233 -24.10 -20.64 -5.45
C VAL A 233 -25.51 -20.71 -6.05
N PHE A 234 -25.80 -19.93 -7.10
CA PHE A 234 -27.09 -20.01 -7.80
C PHE A 234 -27.27 -21.35 -8.52
N ALA A 235 -26.23 -21.88 -9.18
CA ALA A 235 -26.28 -23.17 -9.85
C ALA A 235 -26.54 -24.30 -8.84
N VAL A 236 -25.81 -24.32 -7.72
CA VAL A 236 -25.99 -25.31 -6.64
C VAL A 236 -27.36 -25.15 -5.99
N GLY A 237 -27.81 -23.92 -5.72
CA GLY A 237 -29.14 -23.64 -5.17
C GLY A 237 -30.27 -24.11 -6.09
N PHE A 238 -30.13 -23.88 -7.41
CA PHE A 238 -31.08 -24.36 -8.41
C PHE A 238 -31.10 -25.90 -8.48
N LEU A 239 -29.92 -26.54 -8.47
CA LEU A 239 -29.78 -28.00 -8.42
C LEU A 239 -30.45 -28.59 -7.16
N CYS A 240 -30.21 -27.99 -5.99
CA CYS A 240 -30.81 -28.43 -4.72
C CYS A 240 -32.33 -28.22 -4.71
N HIS A 241 -32.82 -27.10 -5.26
CA HIS A 241 -34.26 -26.83 -5.35
C HIS A 241 -34.96 -27.83 -6.29
N ASP A 242 -34.40 -28.08 -7.48
CA ASP A 242 -34.95 -29.03 -8.48
C ASP A 242 -34.98 -30.48 -7.95
N LEU A 243 -33.96 -30.87 -7.18
CA LEU A 243 -33.91 -32.18 -6.53
C LEU A 243 -34.86 -32.31 -5.33
N ARG A 244 -35.17 -31.19 -4.64
CA ARG A 244 -36.11 -31.19 -3.50
C ARG A 244 -37.56 -31.12 -3.95
N SER A 245 -37.85 -30.44 -5.06
CA SER A 245 -39.19 -30.34 -5.64
C SER A 245 -39.62 -31.62 -6.37
N HIS A 246 -38.67 -32.46 -6.79
CA HIS A 246 -38.96 -33.73 -7.46
C HIS A 246 -38.50 -34.93 -6.63
N SER A 247 -39.43 -35.78 -6.23
CA SER A 247 -39.20 -36.95 -5.36
C SER A 247 -38.33 -38.06 -5.97
N SER A 248 -37.91 -37.95 -7.24
CA SER A 248 -36.96 -38.87 -7.85
C SER A 248 -36.00 -38.18 -8.82
N PHE A 249 -34.73 -38.61 -8.79
CA PHE A 249 -33.66 -38.11 -9.67
C PHE A 249 -34.01 -38.25 -11.17
N GLN A 250 -34.81 -39.26 -11.53
CA GLN A 250 -35.27 -39.49 -12.90
C GLN A 250 -36.36 -38.52 -13.37
N ALA A 251 -37.10 -37.87 -12.46
CA ALA A 251 -38.15 -36.90 -12.79
C ALA A 251 -37.64 -35.45 -12.89
N SER A 252 -36.49 -35.14 -12.26
CA SER A 252 -35.88 -33.81 -12.26
C SER A 252 -35.42 -33.35 -13.66
N LEU A 253 -35.44 -32.03 -13.90
CA LEU A 253 -34.92 -31.44 -15.15
C LEU A 253 -33.41 -31.66 -15.27
N THR A 254 -32.71 -31.56 -14.14
CA THR A 254 -31.28 -31.85 -14.00
C THR A 254 -30.94 -33.30 -14.41
N GLY A 255 -31.70 -34.29 -13.93
CA GLY A 255 -31.49 -35.70 -14.24
C GLY A 255 -31.75 -36.06 -15.71
N ARG A 256 -32.71 -35.39 -16.36
CA ARG A 256 -32.96 -35.53 -17.80
C ARG A 256 -31.84 -34.90 -18.64
N LEU A 257 -31.36 -33.72 -18.27
CA LEU A 257 -30.24 -33.03 -18.94
C LEU A 257 -28.89 -33.77 -18.78
N LEU A 258 -28.61 -34.34 -17.60
CA LEU A 258 -27.41 -35.16 -17.37
C LEU A 258 -27.44 -36.48 -18.14
N ARG A 259 -28.63 -37.04 -18.39
CA ARG A 259 -28.80 -38.26 -19.18
C ARG A 259 -28.71 -37.99 -20.68
N SER A 260 -29.27 -36.86 -21.15
CA SER A 260 -29.20 -36.46 -22.56
C SER A 260 -27.80 -35.99 -23.00
N SER A 261 -26.98 -35.51 -22.05
CA SER A 261 -25.59 -35.07 -22.30
C SER A 261 -24.55 -36.19 -22.21
N GLY A 262 -24.94 -37.43 -21.87
CA GLY A 262 -24.03 -38.57 -21.74
C GLY A 262 -23.06 -38.47 -20.55
N PHE A 263 -23.22 -37.47 -19.67
CA PHE A 263 -22.32 -37.20 -18.55
C PHE A 263 -22.56 -38.11 -17.33
N LEU A 264 -23.72 -38.77 -17.26
CA LEU A 264 -24.09 -39.67 -16.18
C LEU A 264 -23.10 -40.84 -15.94
N PRO A 265 -22.70 -41.64 -16.97
CA PRO A 265 -21.71 -42.71 -16.78
C PRO A 265 -20.32 -42.19 -16.43
N ALA A 266 -19.91 -41.03 -16.98
CA ALA A 266 -18.62 -40.41 -16.67
C ALA A 266 -18.58 -39.90 -15.22
N SER A 267 -19.68 -39.32 -14.72
CA SER A 267 -19.83 -38.89 -13.32
C SER A 267 -19.81 -40.08 -12.36
N GLN A 268 -20.52 -41.18 -12.67
CA GLN A 268 -20.47 -42.41 -11.86
C GLN A 268 -19.07 -43.02 -11.80
N GLN A 269 -18.35 -43.02 -12.92
CA GLN A 269 -16.97 -43.50 -12.97
C GLN A 269 -16.00 -42.57 -12.22
N ALA A 270 -16.20 -41.25 -12.28
CA ALA A 270 -15.42 -40.28 -11.52
C ALA A 270 -15.69 -40.40 -10.01
N CYS A 271 -16.95 -40.57 -9.59
CA CYS A 271 -17.32 -40.82 -8.20
C CYS A 271 -16.75 -42.15 -7.69
N ALA A 272 -16.77 -43.22 -8.49
CA ALA A 272 -16.16 -44.48 -8.11
C ALA A 272 -14.63 -44.37 -7.94
N LYS A 273 -13.95 -43.62 -8.82
CA LYS A 273 -12.51 -43.34 -8.70
C LYS A 273 -12.19 -42.45 -7.49
N LEU A 274 -12.98 -41.40 -7.26
CA LEU A 274 -12.83 -40.52 -6.11
C LEU A 274 -13.04 -41.30 -4.80
N TYR A 275 -14.02 -42.20 -4.77
CA TYR A 275 -14.26 -43.09 -3.63
C TYR A 275 -13.11 -44.07 -3.40
N SER A 276 -12.56 -44.67 -4.45
CA SER A 276 -11.40 -45.56 -4.31
C SER A 276 -10.14 -44.81 -3.83
N TYR A 277 -9.89 -43.60 -4.36
CA TYR A 277 -8.75 -42.79 -3.93
C TYR A 277 -8.93 -42.22 -2.53
N SER A 278 -10.15 -41.86 -2.12
CA SER A 278 -10.40 -41.40 -0.74
C SER A 278 -10.24 -42.55 0.25
N LEU A 279 -10.69 -43.76 -0.09
CA LEU A 279 -10.49 -44.96 0.73
C LEU A 279 -9.00 -45.29 0.88
N GLN A 280 -8.23 -45.18 -0.22
CA GLN A 280 -6.79 -45.41 -0.23
C GLN A 280 -6.01 -44.30 0.52
N GLY A 281 -6.47 -43.06 0.42
CA GLY A 281 -5.96 -41.94 1.22
C GLY A 281 -6.26 -42.12 2.70
N TYR A 282 -7.42 -42.67 3.06
CA TYR A 282 -7.83 -42.97 4.42
C TYR A 282 -7.00 -44.11 5.04
N SER A 283 -6.74 -45.19 4.28
CA SER A 283 -5.85 -46.26 4.72
C SER A 283 -4.40 -45.80 4.86
N TRP A 284 -3.91 -45.00 3.91
CA TRP A 284 -2.57 -44.42 3.99
C TRP A 284 -2.42 -43.47 5.17
N LEU A 285 -3.42 -42.63 5.45
CA LEU A 285 -3.44 -41.80 6.66
C LEU A 285 -3.41 -42.68 7.92
N GLY A 286 -4.22 -43.75 7.96
CA GLY A 286 -4.24 -44.69 9.09
C GLY A 286 -2.89 -45.33 9.39
N GLU A 287 -2.08 -45.62 8.37
CA GLU A 287 -0.74 -46.21 8.51
C GLU A 287 0.35 -45.18 8.81
N THR A 288 0.25 -43.97 8.25
CA THR A 288 1.31 -42.96 8.33
C THR A 288 1.22 -42.08 9.58
N LEU A 289 0.00 -41.82 10.08
CA LEU A 289 -0.23 -40.98 11.26
C LEU A 289 0.34 -41.53 12.58
N PRO A 290 0.32 -42.84 12.92
CA PRO A 290 0.90 -43.33 14.17
C PRO A 290 2.43 -43.24 14.21
N LEU A 291 3.09 -43.40 13.05
CA LEU A 291 4.53 -43.24 12.91
C LEU A 291 4.96 -41.78 13.09
N TRP A 292 4.21 -40.83 12.50
CA TRP A 292 4.46 -39.41 12.67
C TRP A 292 3.97 -38.86 14.01
N GLY A 293 2.90 -39.41 14.58
CA GLY A 293 2.31 -38.97 15.84
C GLY A 293 3.22 -39.25 17.04
N SER A 294 3.85 -40.42 17.09
CA SER A 294 4.86 -40.75 18.11
C SER A 294 6.14 -39.92 17.97
N HIS A 295 6.55 -39.63 16.73
CA HIS A 295 7.71 -38.78 16.44
C HIS A 295 7.45 -37.29 16.74
N LEU A 296 6.26 -36.78 16.40
CA LEU A 296 5.84 -35.42 16.73
C LEU A 296 5.65 -35.25 18.25
N LEU A 297 5.02 -36.20 18.94
CA LEU A 297 4.85 -36.11 20.40
C LEU A 297 6.19 -36.11 21.16
N THR A 298 7.20 -36.83 20.66
CA THR A 298 8.54 -36.86 21.29
C THR A 298 9.37 -35.61 20.98
N VAL A 299 9.26 -35.05 19.77
CA VAL A 299 10.00 -33.85 19.36
C VAL A 299 9.32 -32.55 19.83
N VAL A 300 7.99 -32.51 19.88
CA VAL A 300 7.21 -31.30 20.22
C VAL A 300 7.05 -31.11 21.73
N ARG A 301 7.00 -32.18 22.53
CA ARG A 301 6.87 -32.05 24.00
C ARG A 301 7.95 -31.17 24.66
N PRO A 302 9.27 -31.32 24.37
CA PRO A 302 10.28 -30.46 24.99
C PRO A 302 10.22 -29.01 24.49
N SER A 303 9.90 -28.78 23.21
CA SER A 303 9.79 -27.42 22.66
C SER A 303 8.55 -26.68 23.17
N LEU A 304 7.45 -27.39 23.40
CA LEU A 304 6.22 -26.83 23.96
C LEU A 304 6.38 -26.51 25.46
N GLN A 305 7.10 -27.35 26.22
CA GLN A 305 7.49 -27.04 27.60
C GLN A 305 8.43 -25.83 27.68
N LEU A 306 9.40 -25.73 26.77
CA LEU A 306 10.29 -24.57 26.70
C LEU A 306 9.52 -23.30 26.32
N ALA A 307 8.63 -23.36 25.34
CA ALA A 307 7.77 -22.25 24.94
C ALA A 307 6.87 -21.80 26.11
N TRP A 308 6.27 -22.75 26.84
CA TRP A 308 5.44 -22.49 28.02
C TRP A 308 6.21 -21.81 29.15
N ALA A 309 7.44 -22.26 29.42
CA ALA A 309 8.32 -21.62 30.39
C ALA A 309 8.69 -20.20 29.94
N HIS A 310 8.99 -20.01 28.65
CA HIS A 310 9.34 -18.69 28.10
C HIS A 310 8.15 -17.72 28.13
N THR A 311 6.93 -18.17 27.82
CA THR A 311 5.72 -17.34 27.91
C THR A 311 5.43 -16.95 29.34
N ASN A 312 5.54 -17.87 30.31
CA ASN A 312 5.32 -17.54 31.72
C ASN A 312 6.37 -16.55 32.25
N ALA A 313 7.64 -16.74 31.87
CA ALA A 313 8.71 -15.80 32.22
C ALA A 313 8.45 -14.42 31.59
N THR A 314 8.04 -14.37 30.32
CA THR A 314 7.77 -13.10 29.61
C THR A 314 6.54 -12.40 30.17
N VAL A 315 5.50 -13.13 30.56
CA VAL A 315 4.29 -12.58 31.22
C VAL A 315 4.62 -12.06 32.61
N SER A 316 5.42 -12.78 33.41
CA SER A 316 5.85 -12.29 34.73
C SER A 316 6.77 -11.07 34.62
N PHE A 317 7.64 -11.02 33.61
CA PHE A 317 8.49 -9.87 33.34
C PHE A 317 7.66 -8.66 32.88
N LEU A 318 6.74 -8.85 31.93
CA LEU A 318 5.84 -7.79 31.45
C LEU A 318 4.91 -7.30 32.56
N SER A 319 4.39 -8.17 33.43
CA SER A 319 3.54 -7.72 34.55
C SER A 319 4.34 -6.93 35.58
N ALA A 320 5.57 -7.34 35.90
CA ALA A 320 6.45 -6.60 36.79
C ALA A 320 6.87 -5.25 36.19
N HIS A 321 7.23 -5.21 34.91
CA HIS A 321 7.63 -3.98 34.22
C HIS A 321 6.45 -3.01 34.04
N CYS A 322 5.27 -3.53 33.64
CA CYS A 322 4.04 -2.75 33.56
C CYS A 322 3.60 -2.25 34.93
N ALA A 323 3.72 -3.04 36.01
CA ALA A 323 3.40 -2.57 37.36
C ALA A 323 4.31 -1.41 37.79
N SER A 324 5.62 -1.47 37.50
CA SER A 324 6.54 -0.36 37.79
C SER A 324 6.25 0.89 36.95
N HIS A 325 5.91 0.73 35.67
CA HIS A 325 5.58 1.86 34.80
C HIS A 325 4.21 2.46 35.15
N LEU A 326 3.22 1.65 35.54
CA LEU A 326 1.92 2.12 35.99
C LEU A 326 2.00 2.83 37.35
N ALA A 327 2.85 2.36 38.27
CA ALA A 327 3.14 3.05 39.52
C ALA A 327 3.80 4.42 39.26
N TRP A 328 4.87 4.46 38.45
CA TRP A 328 5.53 5.71 38.06
C TRP A 328 4.61 6.67 37.31
N PHE A 329 3.76 6.15 36.42
CA PHE A 329 2.78 6.95 35.70
C PHE A 329 1.72 7.49 36.65
N GLY A 330 1.25 6.70 37.62
CA GLY A 330 0.35 7.12 38.69
C GLY A 330 0.94 8.22 39.57
N ASP A 331 2.22 8.12 39.95
CA ASP A 331 2.94 9.12 40.73
C ASP A 331 3.18 10.42 39.92
N SER A 332 3.48 10.28 38.63
CA SER A 332 3.62 11.43 37.73
C SER A 332 2.28 12.13 37.48
N LEU A 333 1.18 11.38 37.38
CA LEU A 333 -0.16 11.92 37.18
C LEU A 333 -0.73 12.57 38.45
N THR A 334 -0.38 12.07 39.65
CA THR A 334 -0.75 12.70 40.92
C THR A 334 0.04 13.99 41.17
N SER A 335 1.33 14.02 40.80
CA SER A 335 2.15 15.23 40.73
C SER A 335 1.59 16.26 39.75
N LEU A 336 1.15 15.82 38.57
CA LEU A 336 0.47 16.68 37.59
C LEU A 336 -0.92 17.14 38.07
N SER A 337 -1.69 16.28 38.73
CA SER A 337 -3.01 16.65 39.26
C SER A 337 -2.91 17.69 40.37
N GLN A 338 -1.93 17.58 41.28
CA GLN A 338 -1.66 18.61 42.29
C GLN A 338 -1.25 19.95 41.65
N ARG A 339 -0.48 19.91 40.55
CA ARG A 339 -0.07 21.12 39.82
C ARG A 339 -1.20 21.76 39.02
N LEU A 340 -2.14 20.96 38.51
CA LEU A 340 -3.30 21.40 37.72
C LEU A 340 -4.50 21.84 38.59
N GLN A 341 -4.53 21.46 39.87
CA GLN A 341 -5.58 21.83 40.84
C GLN A 341 -5.63 23.33 41.16
N ILE A 342 -4.66 24.11 40.67
CA ILE A 342 -4.58 25.56 40.89
C ILE A 342 -5.24 26.35 39.74
N GLN A 343 -5.56 25.75 38.58
CA GLN A 343 -6.00 26.53 37.41
C GLN A 343 -7.09 25.96 36.47
N LEU A 344 -7.69 24.78 36.72
CA LEU A 344 -8.66 24.21 35.75
C LEU A 344 -10.08 23.92 36.33
N PRO A 345 -11.15 24.12 35.53
CA PRO A 345 -12.55 23.92 35.95
C PRO A 345 -12.94 22.44 36.10
N ASP A 346 -13.96 22.19 36.94
CA ASP A 346 -14.36 20.86 37.45
C ASP A 346 -14.71 19.80 36.38
N SER A 347 -15.08 20.22 35.16
CA SER A 347 -15.41 19.33 34.05
C SER A 347 -14.20 18.54 33.53
N VAL A 348 -12.99 19.11 33.58
CA VAL A 348 -11.76 18.43 33.14
C VAL A 348 -11.30 17.42 34.19
N ASN A 349 -11.53 17.70 35.47
CA ASN A 349 -11.27 16.75 36.56
C ASN A 349 -12.18 15.51 36.49
N GLN A 350 -13.43 15.67 36.04
CA GLN A 350 -14.31 14.52 35.78
C GLN A 350 -13.82 13.69 34.58
N LEU A 351 -13.45 14.33 33.47
CA LEU A 351 -12.95 13.64 32.27
C LEU A 351 -11.67 12.82 32.57
N LEU A 352 -10.76 13.37 33.38
CA LEU A 352 -9.52 12.70 33.78
C LEU A 352 -9.78 11.48 34.68
N ARG A 353 -10.79 11.54 35.56
CA ARG A 353 -11.23 10.39 36.36
C ARG A 353 -11.84 9.29 35.49
N TYR A 354 -12.67 9.64 34.50
CA TYR A 354 -13.23 8.65 33.57
C TYR A 354 -12.15 7.99 32.70
N LEU A 355 -11.17 8.76 32.21
CA LEU A 355 -10.02 8.23 31.44
C LEU A 355 -9.14 7.28 32.27
N ARG A 356 -9.07 7.46 33.60
CA ARG A 356 -8.32 6.59 34.53
C ARG A 356 -9.03 5.25 34.77
N GLU A 357 -10.35 5.28 34.90
CA GLU A 357 -11.16 4.09 35.24
C GLU A 357 -11.38 3.15 34.04
N LEU A 358 -11.45 3.69 32.83
CA LEU A 358 -11.77 2.95 31.59
C LEU A 358 -10.81 1.79 31.26
N PRO A 359 -9.47 1.95 31.31
CA PRO A 359 -8.53 0.85 31.04
C PRO A 359 -8.50 -0.19 32.17
N LEU A 360 -8.70 0.22 33.42
CA LEU A 360 -8.80 -0.70 34.57
C LEU A 360 -10.07 -1.56 34.48
N LEU A 361 -11.21 -0.95 34.14
CA LEU A 361 -12.47 -1.63 33.88
C LEU A 361 -12.38 -2.58 32.68
N PHE A 362 -11.70 -2.19 31.59
CA PHE A 362 -11.53 -3.06 30.42
C PHE A 362 -10.64 -4.27 30.74
N HIS A 363 -9.56 -4.06 31.49
CA HIS A 363 -8.68 -5.15 31.91
C HIS A 363 -9.38 -6.12 32.88
N GLN A 364 -10.07 -5.61 33.90
CA GLN A 364 -10.76 -6.43 34.90
C GLN A 364 -12.03 -7.10 34.37
N ASN A 365 -12.85 -6.41 33.59
CA ASN A 365 -14.18 -6.92 33.20
C ASN A 365 -14.21 -7.62 31.84
N VAL A 366 -13.21 -7.44 30.98
CA VAL A 366 -13.20 -8.04 29.64
C VAL A 366 -12.03 -9.00 29.50
N LEU A 367 -10.80 -8.53 29.66
CA LEU A 367 -9.62 -9.35 29.37
C LEU A 367 -9.42 -10.49 30.38
N LEU A 368 -9.56 -10.21 31.69
CA LEU A 368 -9.41 -11.22 32.73
C LEU A 368 -10.46 -12.36 32.62
N PRO A 369 -11.78 -12.07 32.51
CA PRO A 369 -12.77 -13.12 32.39
C PRO A 369 -12.67 -13.87 31.05
N LEU A 370 -12.36 -13.21 29.93
CA LEU A 370 -12.10 -13.92 28.66
C LEU A 370 -10.93 -14.91 28.78
N TRP A 371 -9.87 -14.49 29.47
CA TRP A 371 -8.70 -15.34 29.70
C TRP A 371 -9.03 -16.54 30.59
N HIS A 372 -9.78 -16.32 31.68
CA HIS A 372 -10.26 -17.41 32.54
C HIS A 372 -11.20 -18.36 31.80
N LEU A 373 -12.10 -17.85 30.97
CA LEU A 373 -13.05 -18.67 30.20
C LEU A 373 -12.32 -19.52 29.15
N LEU A 374 -11.27 -18.98 28.53
CA LEU A 374 -10.40 -19.72 27.61
C LEU A 374 -9.60 -20.82 28.32
N LEU A 375 -9.08 -20.53 29.51
CA LEU A 375 -8.36 -21.50 30.34
C LEU A 375 -9.29 -22.62 30.85
N GLU A 376 -10.49 -22.28 31.29
CA GLU A 376 -11.51 -23.26 31.70
C GLU A 376 -12.00 -24.10 30.53
N ALA A 377 -12.19 -23.52 29.34
CA ALA A 377 -12.55 -24.26 28.14
C ALA A 377 -11.43 -25.21 27.68
N LEU A 378 -10.17 -24.80 27.79
CA LEU A 378 -9.01 -25.65 27.50
C LEU A 378 -8.85 -26.77 28.53
N ALA A 379 -9.02 -26.47 29.82
CA ALA A 379 -8.99 -27.46 30.89
C ALA A 379 -10.14 -28.47 30.74
N TRP A 380 -11.34 -28.01 30.44
CA TRP A 380 -12.50 -28.86 30.19
C TRP A 380 -12.32 -29.73 28.96
N ALA A 381 -11.81 -29.18 27.85
CA ALA A 381 -11.51 -29.96 26.65
C ALA A 381 -10.44 -31.02 26.91
N GLN A 382 -9.42 -30.68 27.71
CA GLN A 382 -8.35 -31.60 28.10
C GLN A 382 -8.86 -32.71 29.03
N GLU A 383 -9.67 -32.38 30.03
CA GLU A 383 -10.24 -33.33 31.00
C GLU A 383 -11.29 -34.23 30.35
N HIS A 384 -12.13 -33.70 29.46
CA HIS A 384 -13.08 -34.48 28.66
C HIS A 384 -12.36 -35.44 27.71
N CYS A 385 -11.25 -35.03 27.08
CA CYS A 385 -10.40 -35.94 26.30
C CYS A 385 -9.71 -36.99 27.16
N HIS A 386 -9.32 -36.65 28.38
CA HIS A 386 -8.61 -37.57 29.28
C HIS A 386 -9.53 -38.62 29.89
N GLU A 387 -10.75 -38.23 30.30
CA GLU A 387 -11.81 -39.13 30.78
C GLU A 387 -12.38 -40.00 29.67
N ALA A 388 -12.68 -39.42 28.49
CA ALA A 388 -13.22 -40.18 27.35
C ALA A 388 -12.24 -41.21 26.82
N CYS A 389 -10.93 -40.97 26.90
CA CYS A 389 -9.89 -41.88 26.42
C CYS A 389 -9.23 -42.74 27.51
N ARG A 390 -9.76 -42.78 28.75
CA ARG A 390 -9.27 -43.63 29.87
C ARG A 390 -7.73 -43.62 30.04
N GLY A 391 -7.12 -42.45 29.93
CA GLY A 391 -5.69 -42.25 30.22
C GLY A 391 -4.69 -42.48 29.07
N GLU A 392 -5.05 -43.19 27.99
CA GLU A 392 -4.21 -43.29 26.79
C GLU A 392 -4.97 -42.83 25.54
N VAL A 393 -4.50 -41.75 24.92
CA VAL A 393 -5.08 -41.16 23.70
C VAL A 393 -4.81 -42.09 22.51
N THR A 394 -5.65 -43.10 22.36
CA THR A 394 -5.65 -44.03 21.23
C THR A 394 -6.45 -43.46 20.07
N TRP A 395 -6.03 -43.77 18.83
CA TRP A 395 -6.62 -43.25 17.59
C TRP A 395 -8.12 -43.53 17.46
N ASP A 396 -8.58 -44.67 17.98
CA ASP A 396 -10.01 -45.02 17.97
C ASP A 396 -10.86 -44.07 18.82
N CYS A 397 -10.31 -43.52 19.91
CA CYS A 397 -10.98 -42.53 20.76
C CYS A 397 -11.01 -41.14 20.09
N MET A 398 -9.89 -40.70 19.47
CA MET A 398 -9.87 -39.45 18.72
C MET A 398 -10.80 -39.48 17.51
N LYS A 399 -10.93 -40.64 16.85
CA LYS A 399 -11.80 -40.84 15.68
C LYS A 399 -13.28 -40.70 16.04
N THR A 400 -13.73 -41.30 17.14
CA THR A 400 -15.12 -41.14 17.62
C THR A 400 -15.40 -39.69 18.01
N GLN A 401 -14.50 -39.05 18.76
CA GLN A 401 -14.65 -37.65 19.19
C GLN A 401 -14.64 -36.65 18.02
N LEU A 402 -13.79 -36.83 17.01
CA LEU A 402 -13.81 -36.02 15.79
C LEU A 402 -15.10 -36.22 14.99
N SER A 403 -15.59 -37.47 14.90
CA SER A 403 -16.84 -37.75 14.20
C SER A 403 -18.05 -37.15 14.91
N GLU A 404 -18.08 -37.19 16.24
CA GLU A 404 -19.12 -36.57 17.06
C GLU A 404 -19.04 -35.04 17.01
N ALA A 405 -17.85 -34.45 17.05
CA ALA A 405 -17.66 -33.01 16.92
C ALA A 405 -18.05 -32.49 15.53
N VAL A 406 -17.76 -33.23 14.46
CA VAL A 406 -18.21 -32.90 13.10
C VAL A 406 -19.73 -33.03 12.99
N HIS A 407 -20.33 -34.03 13.64
CA HIS A 407 -21.78 -34.19 13.66
C HIS A 407 -22.46 -33.09 14.48
N TRP A 408 -21.88 -32.70 15.61
CA TRP A 408 -22.38 -31.64 16.50
C TRP A 408 -22.25 -30.26 15.86
N THR A 409 -21.12 -29.97 15.21
CA THR A 409 -20.94 -28.72 14.46
C THR A 409 -21.87 -28.63 13.26
N TRP A 410 -22.14 -29.75 12.57
CA TRP A 410 -23.16 -29.82 11.52
C TRP A 410 -24.58 -29.53 12.05
N LEU A 411 -24.94 -30.10 13.21
CA LEU A 411 -26.22 -29.83 13.89
C LEU A 411 -26.34 -28.37 14.34
N CYS A 412 -25.30 -27.78 14.93
CA CYS A 412 -25.31 -26.35 15.29
C CYS A 412 -25.42 -25.44 14.06
N LEU A 413 -24.74 -25.75 12.95
CA LEU A 413 -24.88 -25.01 11.70
C LEU A 413 -26.30 -25.13 11.14
N GLN A 414 -26.92 -26.30 11.28
CA GLN A 414 -28.30 -26.52 10.87
C GLN A 414 -29.28 -25.71 11.73
N ASP A 415 -29.12 -25.69 13.06
CA ASP A 415 -29.99 -24.91 13.95
C ASP A 415 -29.83 -23.40 13.76
N ILE A 416 -28.60 -22.91 13.54
CA ILE A 416 -28.34 -21.49 13.26
C ILE A 416 -28.94 -21.08 11.91
N THR A 417 -28.86 -21.95 10.90
CA THR A 417 -29.45 -21.67 9.58
C THR A 417 -30.97 -21.71 9.60
N VAL A 418 -31.59 -22.57 10.41
CA VAL A 418 -33.04 -22.58 10.65
C VAL A 418 -33.49 -21.33 11.42
N ALA A 419 -32.79 -20.95 12.49
CA ALA A 419 -33.10 -19.74 13.25
C ALA A 419 -32.97 -18.45 12.41
N PHE A 420 -32.00 -18.41 11.50
CA PHE A 420 -31.84 -17.32 10.54
C PHE A 420 -32.97 -17.29 9.49
N LEU A 421 -33.43 -18.46 9.04
CA LEU A 421 -34.55 -18.58 8.11
C LEU A 421 -35.87 -18.12 8.74
N ASP A 422 -36.12 -18.50 10.00
CA ASP A 422 -37.29 -18.08 10.76
C ASP A 422 -37.28 -16.58 11.05
N TRP A 423 -36.11 -16.01 11.35
CA TRP A 423 -35.94 -14.56 11.50
C TRP A 423 -36.20 -13.79 10.20
N ALA A 424 -35.72 -14.31 9.05
CA ALA A 424 -35.94 -13.71 7.75
C ALA A 424 -37.42 -13.79 7.31
N LEU A 425 -38.10 -14.91 7.62
CA LEU A 425 -39.54 -15.07 7.34
C LEU A 425 -40.40 -14.16 8.24
N ALA A 426 -40.02 -13.96 9.50
CA ALA A 426 -40.68 -13.00 10.38
C ALA A 426 -40.57 -11.56 9.86
N LEU A 427 -39.42 -11.18 9.29
CA LEU A 427 -39.19 -9.85 8.70
C LEU A 427 -40.03 -9.61 7.43
N ILE A 428 -40.25 -10.65 6.63
CA ILE A 428 -41.05 -10.60 5.40
C ILE A 428 -42.55 -10.58 5.71
N SER A 429 -42.98 -11.16 6.84
CA SER A 429 -44.39 -11.15 7.28
C SER A 429 -44.87 -9.82 7.90
N GLN A 430 -43.96 -8.87 8.13
CA GLN A 430 -44.25 -7.53 8.67
C GLN A 430 -44.25 -6.41 7.62
N GLN A 431 -44.16 -6.75 6.32
CA GLN A 431 -44.50 -5.89 5.19
C GLN A 431 -45.82 -6.34 4.57
#